data_AF-A0A5M3MT06-F1
#
_entry.id   AF-A0A5M3MT06-F1
#
_cell.length_a   1.000
_cell.length_b   1.000
_cell.length_c   1.000
_cell.angle_alpha   90.00
_cell.angle_beta   90.00
_cell.angle_gamma   90.00
#
_symmetry.space_group_name_H-M   'P 1'
#
loop_
_entity.id
_entity.type
_entity.pdbx_description
1 polymer ?
#
loop_
_entity_poly.entity_id
_entity_poly.type
_entity_poly.pdbx_seq_one_letter_code
_entity_poly.pdbx_strand_id
1 'polypeptide(L)'
;FDSIVVTDVDPTSPSNVLRAAAMRHFKSKAFLLQCSIRVSKADFRFFADKFSTVSPETVHIVANRVASGGSLVALTPDEQKVIDLMKQVNVVTGTVPGSSASRVSQRNEIKGLMIQHGAPTFYITVNPADVYSPILRSM
;
A
#
# COMPACT_ATOMS: atom_id res chain seq x y z
N PHE A 1 -7.58 18.05 -15.67
CA PHE A 1 -6.43 17.14 -15.64
C PHE A 1 -5.26 17.91 -15.06
N ASP A 2 -4.91 17.68 -13.80
CA ASP A 2 -3.74 18.31 -13.17
C ASP A 2 -2.47 17.73 -13.81
N SER A 3 -1.65 18.58 -14.43
CA SER A 3 -0.37 18.16 -15.02
C SER A 3 0.61 17.79 -13.91
N ILE A 4 0.80 16.49 -13.67
CA ILE A 4 1.79 15.98 -12.72
C ILE A 4 3.15 16.02 -13.40
N VAL A 5 4.01 16.96 -13.02
CA VAL A 5 5.40 17.03 -13.47
C VAL A 5 6.23 16.09 -12.60
N VAL A 6 6.70 14.97 -13.17
CA VAL A 6 7.63 14.06 -12.50
C VAL A 6 9.04 14.63 -12.67
N THR A 7 9.60 15.21 -11.61
CA THR A 7 10.89 15.93 -11.67
C THR A 7 12.13 15.04 -11.64
N ASP A 8 11.96 13.73 -11.39
CA ASP A 8 13.05 12.81 -11.04
C ASP A 8 13.40 11.81 -12.17
N VAL A 9 12.94 12.08 -13.41
CA VAL A 9 13.24 11.24 -14.58
C VAL A 9 13.47 12.08 -15.83
N ASP A 10 14.53 11.75 -16.57
CA ASP A 10 14.83 12.31 -17.88
C ASP A 10 13.71 11.93 -18.89
N PRO A 11 13.10 12.89 -19.59
CA PRO A 11 12.04 12.64 -20.57
C PRO A 11 12.45 11.71 -21.73
N THR A 12 13.75 11.51 -21.95
CA THR A 12 14.29 10.57 -22.96
C THR A 12 14.39 9.13 -22.47
N SER A 13 14.07 8.87 -21.19
CA SER A 13 14.12 7.54 -20.60
C SER A 13 13.14 6.56 -21.25
N PRO A 14 13.47 5.25 -21.31
CA PRO A 14 12.59 4.26 -21.90
C PRO A 14 11.24 4.17 -21.15
N SER A 15 10.18 3.80 -21.89
CA SER A 15 8.78 3.91 -21.42
C SER A 15 8.47 3.13 -20.13
N ASN A 16 9.21 2.06 -19.86
CA ASN A 16 9.13 1.29 -18.62
C ASN A 16 9.63 2.08 -17.40
N VAL A 17 10.70 2.87 -17.55
CA VAL A 17 11.27 3.70 -16.49
C VAL A 17 10.36 4.89 -16.19
N LEU A 18 9.84 5.54 -17.23
CA LEU A 18 8.86 6.62 -17.09
C LEU A 18 7.59 6.14 -16.36
N ARG A 19 7.06 4.96 -16.73
CA ARG A 19 5.93 4.35 -16.01
C ARG A 19 6.25 4.04 -14.56
N ALA A 20 7.43 3.48 -14.29
CA ALA A 20 7.84 3.15 -12.93
C ALA A 20 7.95 4.42 -12.05
N ALA A 21 8.53 5.50 -12.58
CA ALA A 21 8.64 6.77 -11.86
C ALA A 21 7.28 7.45 -11.65
N ALA A 22 6.41 7.47 -12.65
CA ALA A 22 5.04 7.96 -12.51
C ALA A 22 4.28 7.18 -11.41
N MET A 23 4.41 5.85 -11.39
CA MET A 23 3.80 5.00 -10.36
C MET A 23 4.39 5.26 -8.96
N ARG A 24 5.70 5.49 -8.85
CA ARG A 24 6.35 5.86 -7.57
C ARG A 24 5.82 7.20 -7.07
N HIS A 25 5.75 8.20 -7.93
CA HIS A 25 5.26 9.53 -7.58
C HIS A 25 3.77 9.51 -7.18
N PHE A 26 2.93 8.78 -7.94
CA PHE A 26 1.52 8.60 -7.62
C PHE A 26 1.34 7.90 -6.26
N LYS A 27 2.09 6.82 -6.00
CA LYS A 27 2.08 6.13 -4.70
C LYS A 27 2.58 7.02 -3.57
N SER A 28 3.65 7.77 -3.77
CA SER A 28 4.21 8.68 -2.76
C SER A 28 3.23 9.80 -2.42
N LYS A 29 2.63 10.45 -3.42
CA LYS A 29 1.62 11.49 -3.21
C LYS A 29 0.36 10.94 -2.52
N ALA A 30 -0.13 9.77 -2.96
CA ALA A 30 -1.25 9.11 -2.31
C ALA A 30 -0.93 8.68 -0.86
N PHE A 31 0.29 8.21 -0.62
CA PHE A 31 0.81 7.90 0.71
C PHE A 31 0.81 9.14 1.60
N LEU A 32 1.42 10.24 1.16
CA LEU A 32 1.49 11.47 1.95
C LEU A 32 0.10 12.05 2.26
N LEU A 33 -0.86 11.94 1.34
CA LEU A 33 -2.22 12.47 1.54
C LEU A 33 -3.12 11.56 2.38
N GLN A 34 -2.89 10.24 2.37
CA GLN A 34 -3.81 9.27 2.97
C GLN A 34 -3.23 8.49 4.16
N CYS A 35 -1.96 8.68 4.47
CA CYS A 35 -1.34 8.10 5.65
C CYS A 35 -1.87 8.79 6.91
N SER A 36 -2.81 8.11 7.56
CA SER A 36 -3.14 8.36 8.95
C SER A 36 -2.47 7.29 9.82
N ILE A 37 -2.01 7.73 10.99
CA ILE A 37 -1.54 6.84 12.05
C ILE A 37 -2.79 6.31 12.76
N ARG A 38 -3.04 4.99 12.70
CA ARG A 38 -4.06 4.34 13.54
C ARG A 38 -3.40 3.36 14.49
N VAL A 39 -3.94 3.33 15.69
CA VAL A 39 -3.59 2.36 16.73
C VAL A 39 -4.85 1.57 17.06
N SER A 40 -4.69 0.30 17.42
CA SER A 40 -5.79 -0.53 17.93
C SER A 40 -6.50 0.18 19.09
N LYS A 41 -7.83 0.15 19.12
CA LYS A 41 -8.63 0.82 20.16
C LYS A 41 -8.27 0.33 21.57
N ALA A 42 -7.93 -0.96 21.70
CA ALA A 42 -7.52 -1.55 22.97
C ALA A 42 -6.20 -0.95 23.49
N ASP A 43 -5.27 -0.67 22.57
CA ASP A 43 -3.90 -0.23 22.91
C ASP A 43 -3.74 1.29 22.86
N PHE A 44 -4.74 2.03 22.38
CA PHE A 44 -4.65 3.47 22.17
C PHE A 44 -4.23 4.24 23.43
N ARG A 45 -4.76 3.86 24.59
CA ARG A 45 -4.52 4.57 25.85
C ARG A 45 -3.06 4.40 26.30
N PHE A 46 -2.53 3.18 26.18
CA PHE A 46 -1.14 2.85 26.47
C PHE A 46 -0.18 3.48 25.45
N PHE A 47 -0.58 3.49 24.18
CA PHE A 47 0.15 4.15 23.11
C PHE A 47 0.26 5.66 23.34
N ALA A 48 -0.85 6.34 23.67
CA ALA A 48 -0.87 7.79 23.89
C ALA A 48 0.00 8.19 25.09
N ASP A 49 -0.05 7.40 26.16
CA ASP A 49 0.81 7.59 27.34
C ASP A 49 2.29 7.46 26.95
N LYS A 50 2.69 6.36 26.29
CA LYS A 50 4.05 6.18 25.76
C LYS A 50 4.46 7.30 24.79
N PHE A 51 3.57 7.70 23.90
CA PHE A 51 3.85 8.75 22.92
C PHE A 51 4.16 10.09 23.61
N SER A 52 3.46 10.42 24.69
CA SER A 52 3.71 11.64 25.47
C SER A 52 5.06 11.65 26.18
N THR A 53 5.61 10.46 26.50
CA THR A 53 6.91 10.33 27.19
C THR A 53 8.13 10.39 26.28
N VAL A 54 7.93 10.35 24.96
CA VAL A 54 9.03 10.27 23.99
C VAL A 54 9.43 11.65 23.50
N SER A 55 10.74 11.92 23.48
CA SER A 55 11.29 13.17 22.95
C SER A 55 11.13 13.25 21.42
N PRO A 56 10.71 14.41 20.88
CA PRO A 56 10.62 14.62 19.43
C PRO A 56 11.98 14.51 18.73
N GLU A 57 13.08 14.83 19.42
CA GLU A 57 14.43 14.72 18.87
C GLU A 57 14.81 13.25 18.61
N THR A 58 14.47 12.35 19.54
CA THR A 58 14.72 10.91 19.39
C THR A 58 13.95 10.34 18.21
N VAL A 59 12.70 10.78 17.99
CA VAL A 59 11.91 10.39 16.82
C VAL A 59 12.58 10.85 15.54
N HIS A 60 13.11 12.07 15.49
CA HIS A 60 13.81 12.60 14.32
C HIS A 60 15.09 11.83 14.00
N ILE A 61 15.88 11.49 15.02
CA ILE A 61 17.11 10.69 14.87
C ILE A 61 16.80 9.31 14.29
N VAL A 62 15.80 8.61 14.85
CA VAL A 62 15.38 7.29 14.37
C VAL A 62 14.82 7.37 12.95
N ALA A 63 14.00 8.38 12.64
CA ALA A 63 13.45 8.58 11.31
C ALA A 63 14.53 8.82 10.25
N ASN A 64 15.51 9.69 10.53
CA ASN A 64 16.63 9.95 9.62
C ASN A 64 17.51 8.71 9.41
N ARG A 65 17.70 7.90 10.45
CA ARG A 65 18.46 6.65 10.37
C ARG A 65 17.76 5.65 9.44
N VAL A 66 16.44 5.48 9.61
CA VAL A 66 15.64 4.60 8.76
C VAL A 66 15.58 5.11 7.32
N ALA A 67 15.44 6.43 7.11
CA ALA A 67 15.44 7.03 5.78
C ALA A 67 16.77 6.82 5.03
N SER A 68 17.88 6.84 5.76
CA SER A 68 19.23 6.54 5.21
C SER A 68 19.47 5.05 4.93
N GLY A 69 18.47 4.17 5.12
CA GLY A 69 18.60 2.73 4.92
C GLY A 69 19.25 1.98 6.08
N GLY A 70 19.39 2.63 7.25
CA GLY A 70 19.91 2.01 8.46
C GLY A 70 18.95 0.97 9.06
N SER A 71 19.51 0.02 9.83
CA SER A 71 18.73 -1.00 10.54
C SER A 71 17.99 -0.40 11.75
N LEU A 72 16.79 -0.93 12.04
CA LEU A 72 15.96 -0.61 13.22
C LEU A 72 16.53 -1.26 14.50
N VAL A 73 17.80 -1.04 14.80
CA VAL A 73 18.43 -1.47 16.05
C VAL A 73 18.36 -0.31 17.03
N ALA A 74 17.82 -0.58 18.22
CA ALA A 74 17.81 0.39 19.31
C ALA A 74 19.23 0.52 19.89
N LEU A 75 19.81 1.72 19.84
CA LEU A 75 21.08 2.02 20.52
C LEU A 75 20.85 2.58 21.93
N THR A 76 19.69 3.20 22.17
CA THR A 76 19.33 3.79 23.46
C THR A 76 17.95 3.30 23.93
N PRO A 77 17.68 3.30 25.24
CA PRO A 77 16.38 2.92 25.78
C PRO A 77 15.24 3.81 25.24
N ASP A 78 15.52 5.07 24.89
CA ASP A 78 14.52 5.97 24.31
C ASP A 78 14.25 5.66 22.83
N GLU A 79 15.28 5.27 22.06
CA GLU A 79 15.08 4.76 20.70
C GLU A 79 14.26 3.46 20.70
N GLN A 80 14.43 2.61 21.72
CA GLN A 80 13.65 1.39 21.85
C GLN A 80 12.16 1.68 22.03
N LYS A 81 11.81 2.72 22.81
CA LYS A 81 10.41 3.19 22.95
C LYS A 81 9.85 3.66 21.61
N VAL A 82 10.63 4.40 20.82
CA VAL A 82 10.23 4.86 19.48
C VAL A 82 9.99 3.67 18.55
N ILE A 83 10.88 2.68 18.55
CA ILE A 83 10.74 1.48 17.70
C ILE A 83 9.49 0.69 18.10
N ASP A 84 9.21 0.55 19.39
CA ASP A 84 8.01 -0.15 19.86
C ASP A 84 6.72 0.63 19.56
N LEU A 85 6.74 1.98 19.66
CA LEU A 85 5.66 2.82 19.18
C LEU A 85 5.42 2.63 17.67
N MET A 86 6.50 2.58 16.87
CA MET A 86 6.40 2.32 15.43
C MET A 86 5.80 0.95 15.09
N LYS A 87 6.05 -0.09 15.90
CA LYS A 87 5.42 -1.42 15.72
C LYS A 87 3.93 -1.41 16.05
N GLN A 88 3.51 -0.59 17.03
CA GLN A 88 2.12 -0.47 17.45
C GLN A 88 1.30 0.44 16.52
N VAL A 89 1.97 1.38 15.86
CA VAL A 89 1.38 2.19 14.80
C VAL A 89 1.23 1.33 13.56
N ASN A 90 0.00 0.90 13.31
CA ASN A 90 -0.36 0.51 11.96
C ASN A 90 -0.49 1.80 11.16
N VAL A 91 0.54 2.13 10.37
CA VAL A 91 0.37 3.07 9.27
C VAL A 91 -0.82 2.55 8.47
N VAL A 92 -1.89 3.34 8.36
CA VAL A 92 -3.03 3.00 7.51
C VAL A 92 -2.58 3.16 6.06
N THR A 93 -1.73 2.23 5.64
CA THR A 93 -1.44 1.96 4.24
C THR A 93 -2.66 1.37 3.57
N GLY A 94 -3.74 1.05 4.29
CA GLY A 94 -4.98 0.51 3.71
C GLY A 94 -5.64 1.38 2.65
N THR A 95 -5.40 2.69 2.65
CA THR A 95 -5.84 3.59 1.59
C THR A 95 -4.81 3.73 0.46
N VAL A 96 -3.54 3.42 0.74
CA VAL A 96 -2.45 3.54 -0.23
C VAL A 96 -2.68 2.55 -1.39
N PRO A 97 -2.77 3.04 -2.63
CA PRO A 97 -3.01 2.21 -3.79
C PRO A 97 -2.03 1.04 -3.89
N GLY A 98 -2.57 -0.19 -3.87
CA GLY A 98 -1.78 -1.42 -4.00
C GLY A 98 -1.34 -2.05 -2.67
N SER A 99 -1.66 -1.47 -1.51
CA SER A 99 -1.49 -2.16 -0.23
C SER A 99 -2.42 -3.37 -0.09
N SER A 100 -2.13 -4.26 0.86
CA SER A 100 -2.98 -5.42 1.15
C SER A 100 -4.42 -5.01 1.50
N ALA A 101 -4.58 -4.00 2.36
CA ALA A 101 -5.87 -3.48 2.75
C ALA A 101 -6.58 -2.70 1.62
N SER A 102 -5.85 -1.96 0.77
CA SER A 102 -6.43 -1.30 -0.43
C SER A 102 -7.02 -2.32 -1.40
N ARG A 103 -6.30 -3.43 -1.63
CA ARG A 103 -6.77 -4.55 -2.46
C ARG A 103 -8.00 -5.25 -1.88
N VAL A 104 -8.11 -5.34 -0.56
CA VAL A 104 -9.30 -5.89 0.10
C VAL A 104 -10.48 -4.91 -0.06
N SER A 105 -10.26 -3.62 0.15
CA SER A 105 -11.27 -2.58 -0.04
C SER A 105 -11.82 -2.57 -1.47
N GLN A 106 -10.94 -2.57 -2.48
CA GLN A 106 -11.34 -2.63 -3.90
C GLN A 106 -12.13 -3.90 -4.23
N ARG A 107 -11.74 -5.06 -3.66
CA ARG A 107 -12.51 -6.31 -3.82
C ARG A 107 -13.89 -6.21 -3.20
N ASN A 108 -14.02 -5.59 -2.04
CA ASN A 108 -15.31 -5.40 -1.39
C ASN A 108 -16.19 -4.43 -2.18
N GLU A 109 -15.61 -3.40 -2.78
CA GLU A 109 -16.31 -2.48 -3.68
C GLU A 109 -16.84 -3.22 -4.93
N ILE A 110 -16.00 -4.01 -5.60
CA ILE A 110 -16.43 -4.85 -6.74
C ILE A 110 -17.58 -5.78 -6.33
N LYS A 111 -17.49 -6.43 -5.16
CA LYS A 111 -18.58 -7.26 -4.64
C LYS A 111 -19.86 -6.45 -4.41
N GLY A 112 -19.76 -5.24 -3.85
CA GLY A 112 -20.90 -4.34 -3.67
C GLY A 112 -21.54 -3.96 -5.01
N LEU A 113 -20.72 -3.64 -6.02
CA LEU A 113 -21.18 -3.36 -7.37
C LEU A 113 -21.90 -4.58 -7.98
N MET A 114 -21.37 -5.79 -7.78
CA MET A 114 -22.02 -7.02 -8.23
C MET A 114 -23.37 -7.27 -7.54
N ILE A 115 -23.50 -6.92 -6.26
CA ILE A 115 -24.77 -7.03 -5.53
C ILE A 115 -25.78 -6.01 -6.07
N GLN A 116 -25.35 -4.78 -6.36
CA GLN A 116 -26.25 -3.70 -6.76
C GLN A 116 -26.62 -3.74 -8.25
N HIS A 117 -25.68 -4.09 -9.13
CA HIS A 117 -25.82 -4.01 -10.58
C HIS A 117 -25.83 -5.38 -11.28
N GLY A 118 -25.67 -6.47 -10.51
CA GLY A 118 -25.52 -7.83 -11.04
C GLY A 118 -24.07 -8.21 -11.33
N ALA A 119 -23.81 -9.51 -11.48
CA ALA A 119 -22.49 -10.00 -11.83
C ALA A 119 -22.09 -9.54 -13.25
N PRO A 120 -20.80 -9.25 -13.51
CA PRO A 120 -20.35 -8.90 -14.86
C PRO A 120 -20.59 -10.07 -15.82
N THR A 121 -21.01 -9.76 -17.04
CA THR A 121 -21.18 -10.76 -18.10
C THR A 121 -19.82 -11.30 -18.52
N PHE A 122 -19.58 -12.59 -18.28
CA PHE A 122 -18.36 -13.27 -18.73
C PHE A 122 -18.56 -13.85 -20.13
N TYR A 123 -17.78 -13.38 -21.09
CA TYR A 123 -17.70 -13.98 -22.41
C TYR A 123 -16.51 -14.95 -22.43
N ILE A 124 -16.81 -16.24 -22.52
CA ILE A 124 -15.80 -17.29 -22.64
C ILE A 124 -15.76 -17.70 -24.11
N THR A 125 -14.68 -17.35 -24.81
CA THR A 125 -14.41 -17.91 -26.14
C THR A 125 -13.78 -19.28 -25.95
N VAL A 126 -14.60 -20.31 -25.93
CA VAL A 126 -14.11 -21.68 -26.05
C VAL A 126 -13.64 -21.83 -27.48
N ASN A 127 -12.33 -21.93 -27.67
CA ASN A 127 -11.74 -22.36 -28.94
C ASN A 127 -11.51 -23.88 -28.83
N PRO A 128 -12.49 -24.72 -29.21
CA PRO A 128 -12.24 -26.15 -29.25
C PRO A 128 -11.19 -26.37 -30.35
N ALA A 129 -9.96 -26.70 -29.96
CA ALA A 129 -9.06 -27.39 -30.86
C ALA A 129 -9.73 -28.75 -31.16
N ASP A 130 -10.45 -28.78 -32.28
CA ASP A 130 -11.42 -29.77 -32.75
C ASP A 130 -10.80 -31.14 -33.12
N VAL A 131 -9.67 -31.50 -32.52
CA VAL A 131 -8.94 -32.72 -32.90
C VAL A 131 -8.92 -33.76 -31.76
N TYR A 132 -9.12 -33.36 -30.50
CA TYR A 132 -8.99 -34.29 -29.37
C TYR A 132 -10.00 -34.12 -28.22
N SER A 133 -11.08 -33.34 -28.39
CA SER A 133 -12.09 -33.23 -27.32
C SER A 133 -13.02 -34.45 -27.31
N PRO A 134 -13.04 -35.28 -26.26
CA PRO A 134 -13.92 -36.45 -26.17
C PRO A 134 -15.42 -36.10 -26.09
N ILE A 135 -15.75 -34.84 -25.82
CA ILE A 135 -17.13 -34.35 -25.73
C ILE A 135 -17.79 -34.26 -27.12
N LEU A 136 -17.00 -33.99 -28.17
CA LEU A 136 -17.48 -33.88 -29.56
C LEU A 136 -17.48 -35.21 -30.32
N ARG A 137 -16.92 -36.29 -29.75
CA ARG A 137 -16.79 -37.61 -30.41
C ARG A 137 -17.94 -38.57 -30.11
N SER A 138 -18.83 -38.24 -29.16
CA SER A 138 -19.92 -39.14 -28.73
C SER A 138 -21.32 -38.58 -28.89
N MET A 139 -21.47 -37.50 -29.66
CA MET A 139 -22.76 -37.05 -30.22
C MET A 139 -22.84 -37.43 -31.70
#